data_AF-A0A966XT48-F1
#
_entry.id   AF-A0A966XT48-F1
#
_cell.length_a   1.000
_cell.length_b   1.000
_cell.length_c   1.000
_cell.angle_alpha   90.00
_cell.angle_beta   90.00
_cell.angle_gamma   90.00
#
_symmetry.space_group_name_H-M   'P 1'
#
loop_
_entity.id
_entity.type
_entity.pdbx_description
1 polymer ?
#
loop_
_entity_poly.entity_id
_entity_poly.type
_entity_poly.pdbx_seq_one_letter_code
_entity_poly.pdbx_strand_id
1 'polypeptide(L)'
;MVGATVGLMLSVNPTLTPAKVRTALQSSARAFPQDGADAAVTACHAPGRREQIECYCSTSTCGAGLLDAAQAVAAVALPLAIITVSSSAAQAGSVVQLNATGSSALGGRSIAAYQWSITAGVAIAAFSGVTNASSATLDTTAPGNVTVQLSVTDSSGAVASSSVSITVTAPVVVAPGPAASSLEAAPAAAAAKSGGGALDWPWLVVLAAALVGLRTSRPARAGADRRPVHRNTA
;
A
#
# COMPACT_ATOMS: atom_id res chain seq x y z
N MET A 1 -26.05 -17.32 12.29
CA MET A 1 -24.83 -17.81 11.61
C MET A 1 -24.56 -17.07 10.30
N VAL A 2 -25.48 -17.04 9.33
CA VAL A 2 -25.28 -16.31 8.05
C VAL A 2 -24.88 -14.85 8.25
N GLY A 3 -25.56 -14.10 9.13
CA GLY A 3 -25.21 -12.69 9.40
C GLY A 3 -23.78 -12.49 9.92
N ALA A 4 -23.27 -13.41 10.74
CA ALA A 4 -21.89 -13.35 11.23
C ALA A 4 -20.88 -13.63 10.11
N THR A 5 -21.18 -14.61 9.24
CA THR A 5 -20.37 -14.88 8.04
C THR A 5 -20.32 -13.66 7.11
N VAL A 6 -21.46 -12.99 6.89
CA VAL A 6 -21.51 -11.76 6.09
C VAL A 6 -20.69 -10.64 6.72
N GLY A 7 -20.73 -10.50 8.05
CA GLY A 7 -19.87 -9.56 8.77
C GLY A 7 -18.38 -9.82 8.53
N LEU A 8 -17.96 -11.10 8.55
CA LEU A 8 -16.57 -11.46 8.25
C LEU A 8 -16.21 -11.21 6.78
N MET A 9 -17.12 -11.52 5.85
CA MET A 9 -16.95 -11.21 4.42
C MET A 9 -16.74 -9.71 4.19
N LEU A 10 -17.53 -8.85 4.85
CA LEU A 10 -17.41 -7.39 4.76
C LEU A 10 -16.15 -6.85 5.44
N SER A 11 -15.68 -7.51 6.51
CA SER A 11 -14.39 -7.19 7.14
C SER A 11 -13.22 -7.41 6.17
N VAL A 12 -13.25 -8.49 5.39
CA VAL A 12 -12.23 -8.80 4.37
C VAL A 12 -12.37 -7.93 3.13
N ASN A 13 -13.60 -7.63 2.71
CA ASN A 13 -13.88 -6.79 1.55
C ASN A 13 -15.06 -5.84 1.82
N PRO A 14 -14.79 -4.59 2.23
CA PRO A 14 -15.84 -3.64 2.60
C PRO A 14 -16.63 -3.12 1.40
N THR A 15 -16.19 -3.41 0.17
CA THR A 15 -16.85 -2.96 -1.07
C THR A 15 -17.90 -3.93 -1.60
N LEU A 16 -18.17 -5.02 -0.87
CA LEU A 16 -19.13 -6.04 -1.30
C LEU A 16 -20.56 -5.49 -1.37
N THR A 17 -21.21 -5.78 -2.49
CA THR A 17 -22.64 -5.52 -2.66
C THR A 17 -23.47 -6.70 -2.15
N PRO A 18 -24.76 -6.49 -1.80
CA PRO A 18 -25.64 -7.59 -1.39
C PRO A 18 -25.75 -8.71 -2.44
N ALA A 19 -25.69 -8.37 -3.73
CA ALA A 19 -25.69 -9.34 -4.83
C ALA A 19 -24.42 -10.21 -4.83
N LYS A 20 -23.25 -9.60 -4.61
CA LYS A 20 -21.97 -10.33 -4.50
C LYS A 20 -21.94 -11.22 -3.25
N VAL A 21 -22.44 -10.72 -2.11
CA VAL A 21 -22.55 -11.52 -0.88
C VAL A 21 -23.42 -12.76 -1.11
N ARG A 22 -24.60 -12.59 -1.72
CA ARG A 22 -25.50 -13.72 -2.04
C ARG A 22 -24.83 -14.73 -2.96
N THR A 23 -24.19 -14.26 -4.02
CA THR A 23 -23.50 -15.11 -5.00
C THR A 23 -22.38 -15.90 -4.33
N ALA A 24 -21.55 -15.25 -3.51
CA ALA A 24 -20.49 -15.91 -2.77
C ALA A 24 -21.03 -16.97 -1.80
N LEU A 25 -22.04 -16.64 -0.98
CA LEU A 25 -22.64 -17.59 -0.05
C LEU A 25 -23.26 -18.82 -0.74
N GLN A 26 -23.90 -18.63 -1.90
CA GLN A 26 -24.53 -19.72 -2.64
C GLN A 26 -23.52 -20.58 -3.39
N SER A 27 -22.53 -19.96 -4.05
CA SER A 27 -21.51 -20.68 -4.81
C SER A 27 -20.49 -21.40 -3.92
N SER A 28 -20.33 -20.96 -2.68
CA SER A 28 -19.44 -21.59 -1.70
C SER A 28 -20.12 -22.64 -0.82
N ALA A 29 -21.43 -22.85 -0.96
CA ALA A 29 -22.17 -23.78 -0.12
C ALA A 29 -21.72 -25.23 -0.34
N ARG A 30 -21.66 -26.01 0.73
CA ARG A 30 -21.40 -27.45 0.65
C ARG A 30 -22.67 -28.20 0.29
N ALA A 31 -22.52 -29.36 -0.35
CA ALA A 31 -23.63 -30.28 -0.55
C ALA A 31 -24.27 -30.66 0.80
N PHE A 32 -25.59 -30.84 0.79
CA PHE A 32 -26.28 -31.40 1.95
C PHE A 32 -25.85 -32.86 2.16
N PRO A 33 -25.68 -33.32 3.42
CA PRO A 33 -25.50 -34.72 3.73
C PRO A 33 -26.64 -35.55 3.14
N GLN A 34 -26.32 -36.73 2.64
CA GLN A 34 -27.29 -37.70 2.13
C GLN A 34 -27.36 -38.94 3.04
N ASP A 35 -26.56 -38.94 4.10
CA ASP A 35 -26.39 -40.01 5.08
C ASP A 35 -26.03 -39.42 6.46
N GLY A 36 -25.95 -40.29 7.47
CA GLY A 36 -25.55 -39.91 8.84
C GLY A 36 -26.69 -39.86 9.87
N ALA A 37 -27.94 -40.00 9.44
CA ALA A 37 -29.11 -40.23 10.28
C ALA A 37 -29.59 -41.69 10.21
N ASP A 38 -30.65 -42.02 10.97
CA ASP A 38 -31.23 -43.37 11.02
C ASP A 38 -31.69 -43.88 9.64
N ALA A 39 -31.72 -45.20 9.47
CA ALA A 39 -32.09 -45.85 8.20
C ALA A 39 -33.52 -45.54 7.70
N ALA A 40 -34.39 -44.99 8.56
CA ALA A 40 -35.73 -44.55 8.21
C ALA A 40 -35.80 -43.13 7.64
N VAL A 41 -34.71 -42.35 7.70
CA VAL A 41 -34.66 -40.97 7.22
C VAL A 41 -34.57 -40.97 5.70
N THR A 42 -35.49 -40.25 5.06
CA THR A 42 -35.61 -40.18 3.60
C THR A 42 -35.34 -38.74 3.11
N ALA A 43 -35.31 -38.54 1.79
CA ALA A 43 -35.11 -37.21 1.21
C ALA A 43 -36.33 -36.30 1.48
N CYS A 44 -36.08 -35.01 1.74
CA CYS A 44 -37.15 -34.04 1.96
C CYS A 44 -37.99 -33.86 0.70
N HIS A 45 -39.32 -33.86 0.85
CA HIS A 45 -40.26 -33.48 -0.19
C HIS A 45 -40.50 -31.97 -0.19
N ALA A 46 -40.88 -31.44 -1.36
CA ALA A 46 -41.31 -30.06 -1.50
C ALA A 46 -42.48 -29.72 -0.54
N PRO A 47 -42.65 -28.44 -0.15
CA PRO A 47 -43.67 -28.03 0.81
C PRO A 47 -45.08 -28.53 0.43
N GLY A 48 -45.77 -29.17 1.37
CA GLY A 48 -47.09 -29.76 1.19
C GLY A 48 -47.79 -30.05 2.52
N ARG A 49 -48.85 -30.88 2.51
CA ARG A 49 -49.59 -31.23 3.74
C ARG A 49 -49.03 -32.44 4.50
N ARG A 50 -47.92 -33.03 4.02
CA ARG A 50 -47.25 -34.14 4.69
C ARG A 50 -46.29 -33.58 5.73
N GLU A 51 -46.45 -33.99 6.98
CA GLU A 51 -45.48 -33.71 8.04
C GLU A 51 -44.15 -34.41 7.71
N GLN A 52 -43.06 -33.66 7.79
CA GLN A 52 -41.70 -34.15 7.58
C GLN A 52 -40.86 -33.63 8.76
N ILE A 53 -40.61 -34.51 9.73
CA ILE A 53 -39.89 -34.15 10.97
C ILE A 53 -38.37 -34.18 10.72
N GLU A 54 -37.88 -35.28 10.12
CA GLU A 54 -36.46 -35.47 9.80
C GLU A 54 -36.31 -36.00 8.37
N CYS A 55 -35.47 -35.34 7.58
CA CYS A 55 -35.22 -35.70 6.19
C CYS A 55 -33.90 -35.12 5.67
N TYR A 56 -33.33 -35.74 4.63
CA TYR A 56 -32.15 -35.21 3.93
C TYR A 56 -32.54 -34.11 2.95
N CYS A 57 -31.99 -32.92 3.17
CA CYS A 57 -32.14 -31.79 2.26
C CYS A 57 -31.44 -32.06 0.92
N SER A 58 -32.00 -31.48 -0.13
CA SER A 58 -31.37 -31.39 -1.45
C SER A 58 -31.39 -29.94 -1.91
N THR A 59 -30.73 -29.67 -3.05
CA THR A 59 -30.74 -28.31 -3.59
C THR A 59 -32.10 -27.87 -4.11
N SER A 60 -32.95 -28.82 -4.51
CA SER A 60 -34.33 -28.54 -4.92
C SER A 60 -35.23 -28.20 -3.73
N THR A 61 -34.97 -28.75 -2.55
CA THR A 61 -35.86 -28.63 -1.39
C THR A 61 -35.40 -27.56 -0.39
N CYS A 62 -34.08 -27.38 -0.23
CA CYS A 62 -33.50 -26.50 0.80
C CYS A 62 -32.51 -25.45 0.25
N GLY A 63 -32.42 -25.29 -1.08
CA GLY A 63 -31.63 -24.22 -1.72
C GLY A 63 -30.17 -24.58 -1.96
N ALA A 64 -29.25 -23.62 -1.87
CA ALA A 64 -27.91 -23.80 -2.43
C ALA A 64 -27.02 -24.85 -1.72
N GLY A 65 -27.33 -25.22 -0.47
CA GLY A 65 -26.52 -26.16 0.30
C GLY A 65 -26.35 -25.74 1.76
N LEU A 66 -25.45 -26.42 2.46
CA LEU A 66 -25.01 -26.03 3.79
C LEU A 66 -24.01 -24.87 3.71
N LEU A 67 -24.20 -23.89 4.59
CA LEU A 67 -23.31 -22.73 4.70
C LEU A 67 -21.86 -23.18 4.99
N ASP A 68 -20.92 -22.78 4.12
CA ASP A 68 -19.50 -22.83 4.40
C ASP A 68 -18.97 -21.41 4.59
N ALA A 69 -18.77 -21.03 5.85
CA ALA A 69 -18.28 -19.69 6.18
C ALA A 69 -16.85 -19.45 5.69
N ALA A 70 -15.98 -20.47 5.71
CA ALA A 70 -14.58 -20.32 5.31
C ALA A 70 -14.47 -20.12 3.80
N GLN A 71 -15.18 -20.94 3.01
CA GLN A 71 -15.21 -20.80 1.56
C GLN A 71 -15.92 -19.52 1.13
N ALA A 72 -16.98 -19.09 1.83
CA ALA A 72 -17.66 -17.83 1.54
C ALA A 72 -16.75 -16.61 1.74
N VAL A 73 -15.95 -16.59 2.83
CA VAL A 73 -15.00 -15.52 3.11
C VAL A 73 -13.83 -15.56 2.13
N ALA A 74 -13.33 -16.75 1.82
CA ALA A 74 -12.32 -16.90 0.78
C ALA A 74 -12.84 -16.36 -0.57
N ALA A 75 -14.07 -16.71 -0.98
CA ALA A 75 -14.71 -16.29 -2.24
C ALA A 75 -14.74 -14.77 -2.48
N VAL A 76 -14.67 -13.97 -1.42
CA VAL A 76 -14.71 -12.51 -1.51
C VAL A 76 -13.40 -11.80 -1.17
N ALA A 77 -12.37 -12.57 -0.79
CA ALA A 77 -11.05 -12.05 -0.53
C ALA A 77 -10.42 -11.51 -1.82
N LEU A 78 -9.98 -10.25 -1.78
CA LEU A 78 -9.26 -9.61 -2.88
C LEU A 78 -7.76 -9.89 -2.76
N PRO A 79 -6.99 -9.89 -3.87
CA PRO A 79 -5.55 -9.88 -3.78
C PRO A 79 -5.04 -8.60 -3.10
N LEU A 80 -3.81 -8.63 -2.60
CA LEU A 80 -3.09 -7.49 -2.07
C LEU A 80 -2.05 -7.04 -3.10
N ALA A 81 -2.24 -5.85 -3.67
CA ALA A 81 -1.29 -5.23 -4.59
C ALA A 81 -0.28 -4.37 -3.82
N ILE A 82 1.00 -4.71 -3.91
CA ILE A 82 2.10 -3.96 -3.30
C ILE A 82 3.10 -3.56 -4.37
N ILE A 83 3.47 -2.28 -4.40
CA ILE A 83 4.50 -1.73 -5.28
C ILE A 83 5.70 -1.35 -4.42
N THR A 84 6.88 -1.83 -4.79
CA THR A 84 8.15 -1.27 -4.36
C THR A 84 8.86 -0.65 -5.55
N VAL A 85 9.57 0.45 -5.31
CA VAL A 85 10.29 1.20 -6.34
C VAL A 85 11.75 1.34 -5.94
N SER A 86 12.66 1.34 -6.91
CA SER A 86 14.09 1.57 -6.63
C SER A 86 14.37 2.97 -6.07
N SER A 87 13.57 3.96 -6.49
CA SER A 87 13.56 5.31 -5.92
C SER A 87 12.21 5.99 -6.15
N SER A 88 11.73 6.75 -5.17
CA SER A 88 10.59 7.67 -5.32
C SER A 88 11.01 9.08 -5.76
N ALA A 89 12.33 9.33 -5.86
CA ALA A 89 12.91 10.56 -6.39
C ALA A 89 13.96 10.23 -7.45
N ALA A 90 13.68 10.54 -8.71
CA ALA A 90 14.56 10.29 -9.85
C ALA A 90 14.94 11.59 -10.54
N GLN A 91 16.02 11.58 -11.32
CA GLN A 91 16.32 12.68 -12.26
C GLN A 91 15.76 12.33 -13.63
N ALA A 92 15.47 13.33 -14.47
CA ALA A 92 15.12 13.09 -15.86
C ALA A 92 16.27 12.37 -16.59
N GLY A 93 15.95 11.39 -17.42
CA GLY A 93 16.91 10.49 -18.08
C GLY A 93 17.34 9.29 -17.24
N SER A 94 16.77 9.08 -16.05
CA SER A 94 17.06 7.93 -15.19
C SER A 94 16.06 6.79 -15.39
N VAL A 95 16.47 5.61 -14.95
CA VAL A 95 15.63 4.41 -14.95
C VAL A 95 15.16 4.12 -13.53
N VAL A 96 13.85 3.93 -13.34
CA VAL A 96 13.24 3.49 -12.08
C VAL A 96 12.73 2.07 -12.24
N GLN A 97 13.15 1.19 -11.35
CA GLN A 97 12.68 -0.20 -11.33
C GLN A 97 11.45 -0.31 -10.42
N LEU A 98 10.42 -0.96 -10.93
CA LEU A 98 9.16 -1.23 -10.25
C LEU A 98 9.06 -2.73 -9.98
N ASN A 99 8.64 -3.09 -8.77
CA ASN A 99 8.58 -4.47 -8.34
C ASN A 99 7.27 -4.74 -7.58
N ALA A 100 6.59 -5.82 -7.96
CA ALA A 100 5.33 -6.31 -7.41
C ALA A 100 5.47 -7.64 -6.66
N THR A 101 6.67 -8.17 -6.41
CA THR A 101 6.89 -9.46 -5.73
C THR A 101 6.39 -9.47 -4.28
N GLY A 102 6.15 -8.30 -3.67
CA GLY A 102 5.47 -8.19 -2.38
C GLY A 102 3.96 -8.41 -2.45
N SER A 103 3.36 -8.43 -3.64
CA SER A 103 1.93 -8.68 -3.83
C SER A 103 1.57 -10.12 -3.52
N SER A 104 0.35 -10.36 -3.04
CA SER A 104 -0.13 -11.71 -2.71
C SER A 104 -1.60 -11.90 -3.05
N ALA A 105 -2.00 -13.15 -3.25
CA ALA A 105 -3.41 -13.54 -3.32
C ALA A 105 -3.85 -14.10 -1.96
N LEU A 106 -5.12 -13.91 -1.61
CA LEU A 106 -5.69 -14.35 -0.34
C LEU A 106 -6.65 -15.53 -0.55
N GLY A 107 -7.05 -16.20 0.54
CA GLY A 107 -8.03 -17.28 0.48
C GLY A 107 -7.54 -18.56 -0.22
N GLY A 108 -6.23 -18.85 -0.14
CA GLY A 108 -5.63 -20.04 -0.76
C GLY A 108 -5.44 -19.96 -2.28
N ARG A 109 -5.56 -18.75 -2.86
CA ARG A 109 -5.38 -18.49 -4.29
C ARG A 109 -3.94 -18.14 -4.64
N SER A 110 -3.66 -18.07 -5.93
CA SER A 110 -2.41 -17.56 -6.49
C SER A 110 -2.67 -16.31 -7.33
N ILE A 111 -1.62 -15.49 -7.54
CA ILE A 111 -1.68 -14.40 -8.53
C ILE A 111 -1.66 -15.01 -9.93
N ALA A 112 -2.61 -14.61 -10.76
CA ALA A 112 -2.74 -15.05 -12.15
C ALA A 112 -2.15 -14.02 -13.13
N ALA A 113 -2.23 -12.72 -12.83
CA ALA A 113 -1.71 -11.68 -13.71
C ALA A 113 -1.29 -10.40 -12.96
N TYR A 114 -0.35 -9.68 -13.57
CA TYR A 114 0.05 -8.32 -13.22
C TYR A 114 -0.23 -7.40 -14.41
N GLN A 115 -0.54 -6.13 -14.14
CA GLN A 115 -0.62 -5.09 -15.17
C GLN A 115 -0.16 -3.76 -14.60
N TRP A 116 0.84 -3.15 -15.23
CA TRP A 116 1.34 -1.82 -14.91
C TRP A 116 0.78 -0.78 -15.88
N SER A 117 0.47 0.41 -15.38
CA SER A 117 0.00 1.54 -16.18
C SER A 117 0.42 2.87 -15.56
N ILE A 118 0.65 3.89 -16.38
CA ILE A 118 0.84 5.27 -15.91
C ILE A 118 -0.53 5.94 -15.90
N THR A 119 -0.99 6.38 -14.73
CA THR A 119 -2.30 7.03 -14.57
C THR A 119 -2.21 8.55 -14.60
N ALA A 120 -1.03 9.12 -14.35
CA ALA A 120 -0.75 10.55 -14.48
C ALA A 120 0.73 10.76 -14.83
N GLY A 121 1.04 11.78 -15.64
CA GLY A 121 2.42 12.08 -16.03
C GLY A 121 2.97 11.24 -17.19
N VAL A 122 2.13 10.83 -18.13
CA VAL A 122 2.55 10.05 -19.33
C VAL A 122 3.56 10.77 -20.23
N ALA A 123 3.67 12.10 -20.13
CA ALA A 123 4.68 12.90 -20.84
C ALA A 123 6.03 12.97 -20.09
N ILE A 124 6.07 12.54 -18.82
CA ILE A 124 7.22 12.62 -17.91
C ILE A 124 8.01 11.31 -17.86
N ALA A 125 7.34 10.19 -18.12
CA ALA A 125 7.97 8.88 -18.13
C ALA A 125 7.21 7.90 -19.02
N ALA A 126 7.89 6.83 -19.45
CA ALA A 126 7.32 5.74 -20.22
C ALA A 126 7.86 4.39 -19.71
N PHE A 127 7.12 3.31 -19.93
CA PHE A 127 7.65 1.98 -19.65
C PHE A 127 8.60 1.53 -20.75
N SER A 128 9.71 0.89 -20.36
CA SER A 128 10.51 0.06 -21.26
C SER A 128 10.25 -1.42 -20.98
N GLY A 129 10.04 -2.19 -22.05
CA GLY A 129 9.77 -3.62 -21.97
C GLY A 129 8.31 -3.96 -21.64
N VAL A 130 8.12 -5.09 -20.93
CA VAL A 130 6.81 -5.66 -20.64
C VAL A 130 6.15 -4.99 -19.42
N THR A 131 4.83 -4.81 -19.49
CA THR A 131 4.03 -4.21 -18.41
C THR A 131 3.09 -5.22 -17.74
N ASN A 132 3.22 -6.51 -18.05
CA ASN A 132 2.37 -7.58 -17.54
C ASN A 132 3.13 -8.63 -16.70
N ALA A 133 4.29 -8.25 -16.17
CA ALA A 133 5.13 -9.09 -15.31
C ALA A 133 5.18 -8.56 -13.86
N SER A 134 5.75 -9.34 -12.94
CA SER A 134 5.95 -8.94 -11.54
C SER A 134 6.99 -7.83 -11.37
N SER A 135 7.74 -7.49 -12.42
CA SER A 135 8.59 -6.31 -12.50
C SER A 135 8.29 -5.52 -13.77
N ALA A 136 8.54 -4.21 -13.71
CA ALA A 136 8.48 -3.31 -14.85
C ALA A 136 9.57 -2.24 -14.72
N THR A 137 9.99 -1.70 -15.86
CA THR A 137 11.00 -0.66 -15.93
C THR A 137 10.38 0.63 -16.44
N LEU A 138 10.64 1.74 -15.75
CA LEU A 138 10.10 3.06 -16.06
C LEU A 138 11.25 4.02 -16.36
N ASP A 139 11.27 4.56 -17.57
CA ASP A 139 12.26 5.54 -18.02
C ASP A 139 11.69 6.94 -17.85
N THR A 140 12.38 7.80 -17.10
CA THR A 140 11.98 9.19 -16.87
C THR A 140 12.59 10.09 -17.95
N THR A 141 11.82 11.04 -18.48
CA THR A 141 12.22 11.88 -19.63
C THR A 141 12.21 13.37 -19.31
N ALA A 142 11.32 13.83 -18.44
CA ALA A 142 11.17 15.24 -18.09
C ALA A 142 10.97 15.43 -16.57
N PRO A 143 11.27 16.60 -16.00
CA PRO A 143 10.94 16.89 -14.61
C PRO A 143 9.43 16.97 -14.40
N GLY A 144 8.97 16.56 -13.22
CA GLY A 144 7.55 16.55 -12.82
C GLY A 144 7.19 15.31 -12.01
N ASN A 145 5.91 15.11 -11.73
CA ASN A 145 5.43 13.93 -11.02
C ASN A 145 4.79 12.92 -11.99
N VAL A 146 5.14 11.65 -11.83
CA VAL A 146 4.48 10.53 -12.53
C VAL A 146 3.82 9.62 -11.51
N THR A 147 2.58 9.21 -11.77
CA THR A 147 1.85 8.22 -10.97
C THR A 147 1.71 6.94 -11.75
N VAL A 148 2.25 5.86 -11.18
CA VAL A 148 2.16 4.51 -11.71
C VAL A 148 1.17 3.72 -10.88
N GLN A 149 0.32 2.95 -11.55
CA GLN A 149 -0.61 2.01 -10.96
C GLN A 149 -0.21 0.58 -11.33
N LEU A 150 -0.27 -0.31 -10.35
CA LEU A 150 -0.24 -1.76 -10.49
C LEU A 150 -1.65 -2.29 -10.30
N SER A 151 -2.07 -3.20 -11.19
CA SER A 151 -3.24 -4.04 -11.02
C SER A 151 -2.81 -5.50 -10.92
N VAL A 152 -3.29 -6.20 -9.90
CA VAL A 152 -3.00 -7.61 -9.64
C VAL A 152 -4.32 -8.39 -9.73
N THR A 153 -4.32 -9.46 -10.53
CA THR A 153 -5.46 -10.36 -10.68
C THR A 153 -5.13 -11.71 -10.08
N ASP A 154 -6.00 -12.25 -9.24
CA ASP A 154 -5.83 -13.59 -8.68
C ASP A 154 -6.45 -14.70 -9.56
N SER A 155 -6.26 -15.96 -9.18
CA SER A 155 -6.76 -17.13 -9.91
C SER A 155 -8.28 -17.28 -9.93
N SER A 156 -9.02 -16.46 -9.17
CA SER A 156 -10.49 -16.36 -9.24
C SER A 156 -10.97 -15.20 -10.11
N GLY A 157 -10.05 -14.42 -10.66
CA GLY A 157 -10.35 -13.23 -11.46
C GLY A 157 -10.63 -11.98 -10.61
N ALA A 158 -10.40 -12.02 -9.29
CA ALA A 158 -10.53 -10.83 -8.45
C ALA A 158 -9.33 -9.91 -8.67
N VAL A 159 -9.61 -8.60 -8.72
CA VAL A 159 -8.60 -7.58 -9.05
C VAL A 159 -8.44 -6.60 -7.89
N ALA A 160 -7.19 -6.28 -7.57
CA ALA A 160 -6.83 -5.20 -6.66
C ALA A 160 -5.76 -4.31 -7.31
N SER A 161 -5.76 -3.03 -6.94
CA SER A 161 -4.81 -2.07 -7.49
C SER A 161 -4.11 -1.27 -6.40
N SER A 162 -2.89 -0.84 -6.71
CA SER A 162 -2.07 0.04 -5.87
C SER A 162 -1.40 1.08 -6.75
N SER A 163 -1.10 2.25 -6.21
CA SER A 163 -0.47 3.34 -6.96
C SER A 163 0.70 3.94 -6.19
N VAL A 164 1.72 4.38 -6.91
CA VAL A 164 2.90 5.08 -6.38
C VAL A 164 3.17 6.34 -7.20
N SER A 165 3.53 7.42 -6.53
CA SER A 165 3.98 8.66 -7.17
C SER A 165 5.50 8.75 -7.10
N ILE A 166 6.13 9.07 -8.23
CA ILE A 166 7.57 9.28 -8.35
C ILE A 166 7.79 10.72 -8.76
N THR A 167 8.64 11.42 -8.02
CA THR A 167 9.04 12.80 -8.29
C THR A 167 10.28 12.79 -9.16
N VAL A 168 10.21 13.41 -10.34
CA VAL A 168 11.32 13.53 -11.28
C VAL A 168 11.86 14.96 -11.25
N THR A 169 13.14 15.13 -10.96
CA THR A 169 13.82 16.43 -10.97
C THR A 169 14.66 16.61 -12.22
N ALA A 170 15.01 17.86 -12.54
CA ALA A 170 15.90 18.14 -13.66
C ALA A 170 17.31 17.57 -13.39
N PRO A 171 18.05 17.16 -14.43
CA PRO A 171 19.43 16.73 -14.27
C PRO A 171 20.30 17.88 -13.75
N VAL A 172 21.26 17.59 -12.88
CA VAL A 172 22.23 18.59 -12.45
C VAL A 172 23.25 18.80 -13.57
N VAL A 173 23.17 19.94 -14.26
CA VAL A 173 24.18 20.34 -15.25
C VAL A 173 25.32 21.04 -14.51
N VAL A 174 26.47 20.36 -14.38
CA VAL A 174 27.70 21.01 -13.94
C VAL A 174 28.26 21.79 -15.12
N ALA A 175 28.16 23.12 -15.09
CA ALA A 175 28.78 23.96 -16.12
C ALA A 175 30.31 23.73 -16.10
N PRO A 176 30.97 23.57 -17.27
CA PRO A 176 32.42 23.52 -17.32
C PRO A 176 32.99 24.80 -16.70
N GLY A 177 33.84 24.65 -15.67
CA GLY A 177 34.64 25.77 -15.18
C GLY A 177 35.47 26.36 -16.34
N PRO A 178 35.72 27.68 -16.37
CA PRO A 178 36.44 28.29 -17.47
C PRO A 178 37.76 27.56 -17.70
N ALA A 179 37.95 27.05 -18.92
CA ALA A 179 39.18 26.41 -19.34
C ALA A 179 40.33 27.40 -19.14
N ALA A 180 41.27 27.07 -18.25
CA ALA A 180 42.53 27.80 -18.16
C ALA A 180 43.27 27.58 -19.49
N SER A 181 43.14 28.55 -20.40
CA SER A 181 43.90 28.57 -21.64
C SER A 181 45.38 28.65 -21.28
N SER A 182 46.13 27.62 -21.65
CA SER A 182 47.57 27.53 -21.45
C SER A 182 48.29 28.63 -22.25
N LEU A 183 48.67 29.70 -21.56
CA LEU A 183 49.77 30.58 -21.97
C LEU A 183 51.00 30.18 -21.15
N GLU A 184 51.94 29.55 -21.86
CA GLU A 184 53.40 29.57 -21.69
C GLU A 184 54.01 29.55 -20.28
N ALA A 185 54.75 28.47 -19.98
CA ALA A 185 55.56 28.33 -18.78
C ALA A 185 56.91 29.08 -18.91
N ALA A 186 57.18 30.02 -18.00
CA ALA A 186 58.52 30.52 -17.65
C ALA A 186 58.52 31.02 -16.17
N PRO A 187 59.66 31.01 -15.47
CA PRO A 187 59.73 30.35 -14.16
C PRO A 187 59.52 31.23 -12.93
N ALA A 188 59.38 30.51 -11.80
CA ALA A 188 59.08 30.95 -10.46
C ALA A 188 59.94 32.08 -9.89
N ALA A 189 59.28 33.04 -9.24
CA ALA A 189 59.64 33.51 -7.89
C ALA A 189 58.55 34.39 -7.27
N ALA A 190 58.48 34.30 -5.93
CA ALA A 190 57.84 35.22 -4.98
C ALA A 190 56.33 35.06 -4.68
N ALA A 191 56.08 34.10 -3.78
CA ALA A 191 55.30 34.25 -2.54
C ALA A 191 54.32 35.44 -2.42
N ALA A 192 53.03 35.12 -2.36
CA ALA A 192 52.03 35.92 -1.65
C ALA A 192 51.21 35.01 -0.72
N LYS A 193 51.23 35.36 0.55
CA LYS A 193 50.73 34.64 1.72
C LYS A 193 49.25 34.98 1.90
N SER A 194 48.38 33.98 1.79
CA SER A 194 46.96 34.04 2.16
C SER A 194 46.69 32.72 2.87
N GLY A 195 46.47 32.64 4.17
CA GLY A 195 45.65 33.49 5.03
C GLY A 195 44.76 32.53 5.83
N GLY A 196 45.37 31.52 6.45
CA GLY A 196 44.67 30.52 7.27
C GLY A 196 44.28 31.16 8.60
N GLY A 197 42.99 31.46 8.75
CA GLY A 197 42.42 31.88 10.03
C GLY A 197 42.43 30.73 11.02
N ALA A 198 43.47 30.67 11.84
CA ALA A 198 43.47 29.90 13.06
C ALA A 198 42.48 30.57 14.03
N LEU A 199 41.42 29.85 14.38
CA LEU A 199 40.48 30.23 15.43
C LEU A 199 41.26 30.34 16.75
N ASP A 200 41.46 31.57 17.18
CA ASP A 200 42.13 31.96 18.39
C ASP A 200 41.35 31.48 19.64
N TRP A 201 42.06 30.78 20.53
CA TRP A 201 41.61 30.24 21.82
C TRP A 201 40.69 31.15 22.67
N PRO A 202 40.86 32.49 22.72
CA PRO A 202 39.92 33.35 23.46
C PRO A 202 38.46 33.25 22.98
N TRP A 203 38.20 32.97 21.69
CA TRP A 203 36.84 32.81 21.18
C TRP A 203 36.14 31.54 21.68
N LEU A 204 36.89 30.45 21.88
CA LEU A 204 36.33 29.22 22.47
C LEU A 204 35.94 29.41 23.94
N VAL A 205 36.64 30.28 24.68
CA VAL A 205 36.28 30.62 26.07
C VAL A 205 35.00 31.46 26.13
N VAL A 206 34.81 32.38 25.18
CA VAL A 206 33.58 33.20 25.08
C VAL A 206 32.37 32.34 24.71
N LEU A 207 32.52 31.37 23.79
CA LEU A 207 31.45 30.43 23.42
C LEU A 207 31.08 29.47 24.56
N ALA A 208 32.05 29.03 25.37
CA ALA A 208 31.78 28.20 26.54
C ALA A 208 31.04 28.96 27.66
N ALA A 209 31.34 30.24 27.87
CA ALA A 209 30.64 31.08 28.86
C ALA A 209 29.18 31.35 28.48
N ALA A 210 28.86 31.47 27.18
CA ALA A 210 27.50 31.66 26.70
C ALA A 210 26.59 30.43 26.93
N LEU A 211 27.14 29.21 26.90
CA LEU A 211 26.38 27.97 27.13
C LEU A 211 26.08 27.70 28.62
N VAL A 212 26.83 28.31 29.55
CA VAL A 212 26.57 28.20 30.99
C VAL A 212 25.49 29.18 31.45
N GLY A 213 25.40 30.37 30.84
CA GLY A 213 24.38 31.39 31.18
C GLY A 213 22.94 31.01 30.78
N LEU A 214 22.75 30.14 29.80
CA LEU A 214 21.42 29.70 29.32
C LEU A 214 20.86 28.49 30.09
N ARG A 215 21.63 27.86 30.99
CA ARG A 215 21.16 26.75 31.83
C ARG A 215 20.60 27.20 33.19
N THR A 216 20.84 28.44 33.62
CA THR A 216 20.44 28.94 34.94
C THR A 216 19.17 29.80 34.93
N SER A 217 18.67 30.22 33.76
CA SER A 217 17.41 30.95 33.62
C SER A 217 16.22 30.00 33.39
N ARG A 218 15.96 29.12 34.37
CA ARG A 218 14.64 28.52 34.55
C ARG A 218 13.84 29.41 35.50
N PRO A 219 12.86 30.21 35.03
CA PRO A 219 11.93 30.88 35.93
C PRO A 219 11.04 29.82 36.60
N ALA A 220 11.00 29.88 37.92
CA ALA A 220 10.16 29.05 38.77
C ALA A 220 8.81 29.71 39.02
N ARG A 221 7.77 28.86 39.15
CA ARG A 221 6.42 29.11 39.73
C ARG A 221 5.47 29.93 38.82
N ALA A 222 4.16 29.74 38.83
CA ALA A 222 3.25 29.45 39.94
C ALA A 222 1.95 28.77 39.44
N GLY A 223 1.26 28.13 40.38
CA GLY A 223 0.00 27.43 40.15
C GLY A 223 -1.26 28.32 40.15
N ALA A 224 -2.39 27.62 40.29
CA ALA A 224 -3.79 28.05 40.20
C ALA A 224 -4.33 28.01 38.75
N ASP A 225 -5.54 27.54 38.44
CA ASP A 225 -6.73 27.41 39.27
C ASP A 225 -7.68 26.34 38.67
N ARG A 226 -8.36 25.60 39.53
CA ARG A 226 -9.48 24.72 39.18
C ARG A 226 -10.73 25.58 39.07
N ARG A 227 -11.45 25.54 37.95
CA ARG A 227 -12.90 25.78 37.97
C ARG A 227 -13.67 24.75 37.12
N PRO A 228 -14.78 24.21 37.64
CA PRO A 228 -15.60 23.23 36.96
C PRO A 228 -16.58 23.91 35.99
N VAL A 229 -16.76 23.30 34.82
CA VAL A 229 -17.82 23.68 33.88
C VAL A 229 -19.11 22.98 34.28
N HIS A 230 -20.11 23.80 34.60
CA HIS A 230 -21.49 23.41 34.85
C HIS A 230 -22.17 22.87 33.59
N ARG A 231 -23.03 21.87 33.80
CA ARG A 231 -24.12 21.41 32.92
C ARG A 231 -24.84 22.55 32.20
N ASN A 232 -25.27 22.29 30.97
CA ASN A 232 -26.70 22.49 30.67
C ASN A 232 -27.23 21.53 29.60
N THR A 233 -28.43 21.07 29.87
CA THR A 233 -29.34 20.22 29.10
C THR A 233 -29.95 20.94 27.89
N ALA A 234 -30.16 20.17 26.82
CA ALA A 234 -31.39 20.13 26.01
C ALA A 234 -31.49 18.73 25.39
#